data_AF-A0A959SUY0-F1
#
_entry.id   AF-A0A959SUY0-F1
#
_cell.length_a   1.000
_cell.length_b   1.000
_cell.length_c   1.000
_cell.angle_alpha   90.00
_cell.angle_beta   90.00
_cell.angle_gamma   90.00
#
_symmetry.space_group_name_H-M   'P 1'
#
loop_
_entity.id
_entity.type
_entity.pdbx_description
1 polymer ?
#
loop_
_entity_poly.entity_id
_entity_poly.type
_entity_poly.pdbx_seq_one_letter_code
_entity_poly.pdbx_strand_id
1 'polypeptide(L)'
;MKLFLISFFVFPVSIAAQLRVAPVFSDNMVLQRDKPVHFWGKGIPGKTITISFAKSIKKVTVKIDSSWSVYFNKQVANTKPQSVIIRSSEEKIELKNILIGDIWICSGQSNMEWTMQREMHWKEEKNFANQPLVRFTNPPFAGKYVYGVAYADSLNRRLTKDSFYLWNGWKVCDSSTIKTMSAVAYYFAKSIVSNKNIPVGLINLSVGGAPLESFISRDVLQSNKEFAGRFTGNWLQNNNTPYWARERGQQNVGSNPNAIGDDMGPNHAYKPGFAYEAGIVPLRSMPVMGILFYQGESNSQEIQRVNEYAALSKLMIDDYRKQWGQTTLPFYFVQLSSIDTAKYKSHFWPKFRDEQRKMLQLIPHSGMAVCSDIGSKNDVHPTNKKDVGERLARWALNKTYHQNIVPSGPLPVNAKYVNGKIIISFQYIAKGLKTSDGNPLRGFSIDGKNDAEAILGDSGIIIPVNTKPQFIYYGWKPFSDGNLVNSENLPASTFKISVK
;
A
#
# COMPACT_ATOMS: atom_id res chain seq x y z
N MET A 1 -38.60 -61.25 23.58
CA MET A 1 -37.91 -60.03 23.07
C MET A 1 -36.98 -59.51 24.16
N LYS A 2 -35.66 -59.69 24.00
CA LYS A 2 -34.66 -59.04 24.87
C LYS A 2 -34.08 -57.86 24.09
N LEU A 3 -34.37 -56.63 24.54
CA LEU A 3 -33.73 -55.41 24.02
C LEU A 3 -32.30 -55.35 24.53
N PHE A 4 -31.32 -55.31 23.63
CA PHE A 4 -29.94 -54.94 23.94
C PHE A 4 -29.81 -53.42 23.81
N LEU A 5 -29.52 -52.74 24.93
CA LEU A 5 -29.11 -51.33 24.93
C LEU A 5 -27.64 -51.25 24.48
N ILE A 6 -27.39 -50.69 23.31
CA ILE A 6 -26.03 -50.37 22.84
C ILE A 6 -25.69 -48.96 23.33
N SER A 7 -24.80 -48.87 24.32
CA SER A 7 -24.27 -47.61 24.83
C SER A 7 -23.18 -47.10 23.89
N PHE A 8 -23.47 -46.02 23.14
CA PHE A 8 -22.47 -45.31 22.34
C PHE A 8 -21.58 -44.46 23.26
N PHE A 9 -20.34 -44.91 23.50
CA PHE A 9 -19.30 -44.07 24.10
C PHE A 9 -18.78 -43.08 23.06
N VAL A 10 -19.18 -41.81 23.17
CA VAL A 10 -18.57 -40.71 22.41
C VAL A 10 -17.25 -40.35 23.11
N PHE A 11 -16.13 -40.86 22.60
CA PHE A 11 -14.82 -40.40 23.03
C PHE A 11 -14.60 -38.97 22.52
N PRO A 12 -14.27 -37.99 23.38
CA PRO A 12 -13.91 -36.66 22.92
C PRO A 12 -12.58 -36.77 22.15
N VAL A 13 -12.65 -36.58 20.83
CA VAL A 13 -11.45 -36.39 20.00
C VAL A 13 -10.80 -35.10 20.46
N SER A 14 -9.77 -35.21 21.29
CA SER A 14 -8.93 -34.08 21.65
C SER A 14 -8.10 -33.73 20.42
N ILE A 15 -8.54 -32.75 19.64
CA ILE A 15 -7.70 -32.11 18.63
C ILE A 15 -6.56 -31.44 19.38
N ALA A 16 -5.39 -32.09 19.40
CA ALA A 16 -4.17 -31.49 19.94
C ALA A 16 -3.80 -30.31 19.05
N ALA A 17 -4.08 -29.08 19.50
CA ALA A 17 -3.66 -27.88 18.80
C ALA A 17 -2.14 -27.73 18.94
N GLN A 18 -1.41 -28.13 17.90
CA GLN A 18 0.04 -27.94 17.77
C GLN A 18 0.44 -26.49 18.12
N LEU A 19 1.55 -26.32 18.82
CA LEU A 19 2.15 -25.01 19.06
C LEU A 19 2.44 -24.32 17.73
N ARG A 20 1.86 -23.15 17.52
CA ARG A 20 2.03 -22.34 16.31
C ARG A 20 2.19 -20.88 16.70
N VAL A 21 2.99 -20.16 15.92
CA VAL A 21 3.09 -18.71 15.96
C VAL A 21 2.36 -18.12 14.75
N ALA A 22 1.94 -16.85 14.81
CA ALA A 22 1.26 -16.23 13.68
C ALA A 22 2.13 -16.27 12.39
N PRO A 23 1.54 -16.45 11.20
CA PRO A 23 2.30 -16.69 9.95
C PRO A 23 3.29 -15.59 9.54
N VAL A 24 3.09 -14.36 10.03
CA VAL A 24 4.03 -13.25 9.78
C VAL A 24 5.38 -13.46 10.48
N PHE A 25 5.44 -14.25 11.55
CA PHE A 25 6.67 -14.50 12.29
C PHE A 25 7.46 -15.65 11.67
N SER A 26 8.71 -15.37 11.29
CA SER A 26 9.67 -16.37 10.80
C SER A 26 11.10 -15.83 10.98
N ASP A 27 12.10 -16.63 10.59
CA ASP A 27 13.50 -16.21 10.55
C ASP A 27 13.70 -14.95 9.69
N ASN A 28 14.77 -14.21 9.95
CA ASN A 28 15.20 -13.03 9.18
C ASN A 28 14.30 -11.79 9.29
N MET A 29 13.24 -11.81 10.10
CA MET A 29 12.30 -10.69 10.19
C MET A 29 12.89 -9.47 10.90
N VAL A 30 12.20 -8.33 10.74
CA VAL A 30 12.39 -7.11 11.55
C VAL A 30 11.20 -6.98 12.50
N LEU A 31 11.48 -6.64 13.75
CA LEU A 31 10.48 -6.22 14.73
C LEU A 31 10.50 -4.69 14.90
N GLN A 32 9.32 -4.09 15.07
CA GLN A 32 9.18 -2.64 15.18
C GLN A 32 9.87 -2.11 16.44
N ARG A 33 10.82 -1.21 16.27
CA ARG A 33 11.48 -0.48 17.34
C ARG A 33 10.54 0.50 18.03
N ASP A 34 10.93 0.92 19.23
CA ASP A 34 10.30 1.99 20.01
C ASP A 34 8.81 1.75 20.37
N LYS A 35 8.31 0.53 20.13
CA LYS A 35 6.98 0.04 20.51
C LYS A 35 7.11 -1.31 21.23
N PRO A 36 6.19 -1.64 22.16
CA PRO A 36 6.15 -2.97 22.77
C PRO A 36 6.09 -4.06 21.69
N VAL A 37 6.90 -5.11 21.85
CA VAL A 37 6.93 -6.22 20.89
C VAL A 37 5.87 -7.23 21.27
N HIS A 38 4.97 -7.53 20.35
CA HIS A 38 3.85 -8.46 20.56
C HIS A 38 4.11 -9.75 19.80
N PHE A 39 4.04 -10.89 20.49
CA PHE A 39 4.02 -12.21 19.87
C PHE A 39 2.68 -12.89 20.16
N TRP A 40 2.12 -13.56 19.17
CA TRP A 40 0.86 -14.31 19.32
C TRP A 40 0.83 -15.55 18.43
N GLY A 41 -0.08 -16.47 18.76
CA GLY A 41 -0.22 -17.71 18.02
C GLY A 41 -1.32 -18.62 18.56
N LYS A 42 -1.19 -19.91 18.26
CA LYS A 42 -2.09 -20.97 18.71
C LYS A 42 -1.35 -22.06 19.50
N GLY A 43 -2.07 -22.77 20.35
CA GLY A 43 -1.55 -23.91 21.11
C GLY A 43 -2.67 -24.66 21.83
N ILE A 44 -2.30 -25.64 22.65
CA ILE A 44 -3.26 -26.45 23.41
C ILE A 44 -3.86 -25.63 24.58
N PRO A 45 -5.21 -25.46 24.65
CA PRO A 45 -5.87 -24.74 25.74
C PRO A 45 -5.42 -25.16 27.14
N GLY A 46 -5.24 -24.19 28.04
CA GLY A 46 -4.83 -24.41 29.43
C GLY A 46 -3.34 -24.75 29.63
N LYS A 47 -2.58 -25.05 28.56
CA LYS A 47 -1.13 -25.27 28.66
C LYS A 47 -0.38 -23.95 28.75
N THR A 48 0.79 -23.99 29.37
CA THR A 48 1.70 -22.83 29.47
C THR A 48 2.68 -22.82 28.31
N ILE A 49 2.86 -21.66 27.69
CA ILE A 49 3.91 -21.39 26.70
C ILE A 49 4.92 -20.44 27.33
N THR A 50 6.20 -20.75 27.16
CA THR A 50 7.32 -19.89 27.56
C THR A 50 7.95 -19.25 26.33
N ILE A 51 8.09 -17.93 26.35
CA ILE A 51 8.71 -17.14 25.28
C ILE A 51 9.96 -16.48 25.85
N SER A 52 11.10 -16.70 25.21
CA SER A 52 12.37 -16.04 25.51
C SER A 52 12.73 -15.10 24.35
N PHE A 53 12.92 -13.83 24.66
CA PHE A 53 13.30 -12.81 23.69
C PHE A 53 14.18 -11.75 24.35
N ALA A 54 15.30 -11.42 23.70
CA ALA A 54 16.38 -10.63 24.28
C ALA A 54 16.81 -11.20 25.66
N LYS A 55 16.82 -10.38 26.71
CA LYS A 55 17.16 -10.79 28.08
C LYS A 55 15.94 -11.15 28.93
N SER A 56 14.76 -11.27 28.32
CA SER A 56 13.49 -11.47 29.03
C SER A 56 12.87 -12.81 28.70
N ILE A 57 12.27 -13.42 29.72
CA ILE A 57 11.46 -14.62 29.59
C ILE A 57 10.05 -14.29 30.11
N LYS A 58 9.03 -14.67 29.35
CA LYS A 58 7.63 -14.53 29.72
C LYS A 58 6.92 -15.87 29.60
N LYS A 59 5.93 -16.10 30.46
CA LYS A 59 5.04 -17.26 30.41
C LYS A 59 3.62 -16.79 30.17
N VAL A 60 2.87 -17.52 29.36
CA VAL A 60 1.45 -17.26 29.08
C VAL A 60 0.68 -18.56 29.06
N THR A 61 -0.53 -18.56 29.60
CA THR A 61 -1.45 -19.69 29.49
C THR A 61 -2.28 -19.53 28.22
N VAL A 62 -2.36 -20.61 27.42
CA VAL A 62 -3.20 -20.65 26.22
C VAL A 62 -4.68 -20.59 26.63
N LYS A 63 -5.43 -19.68 25.99
CA LYS A 63 -6.86 -19.46 26.21
C LYS A 63 -7.70 -20.62 25.65
N ILE A 64 -8.98 -20.65 26.03
CA ILE A 64 -9.93 -21.69 25.59
C ILE A 64 -10.12 -21.73 24.06
N ASP A 65 -9.98 -20.59 23.37
CA ASP A 65 -10.03 -20.47 21.91
C ASP A 65 -8.71 -20.87 21.21
N SER A 66 -7.84 -21.57 21.94
CA SER A 66 -6.49 -21.97 21.56
C SER A 66 -5.52 -20.82 21.32
N SER A 67 -5.88 -19.55 21.58
CA SER A 67 -4.99 -18.40 21.37
C SER A 67 -4.04 -18.17 22.53
N TRP A 68 -2.85 -17.67 22.22
CA TRP A 68 -1.93 -17.11 23.20
C TRP A 68 -1.33 -15.82 22.65
N SER A 69 -0.99 -14.90 23.54
CA SER A 69 -0.28 -13.69 23.18
C SER A 69 0.53 -13.14 24.34
N VAL A 70 1.63 -12.45 24.04
CA VAL A 70 2.52 -11.88 25.04
C VAL A 70 3.20 -10.62 24.54
N TYR A 71 3.34 -9.63 25.41
CA TYR A 71 4.08 -8.40 25.15
C TYR A 71 5.45 -8.43 25.84
N PHE A 72 6.45 -7.97 25.11
CA PHE A 72 7.79 -7.63 25.59
C PHE A 72 7.98 -6.11 25.54
N ASN A 73 8.91 -5.63 26.36
CA ASN A 73 9.27 -4.22 26.37
C ASN A 73 9.79 -3.79 24.99
N LYS A 74 9.57 -2.51 24.67
CA LYS A 74 10.12 -1.90 23.46
C LYS A 74 11.64 -2.01 23.44
N GLN A 75 12.20 -2.18 22.24
CA GLN A 75 13.63 -2.12 22.00
C GLN A 75 13.96 -0.97 21.05
N VAL A 76 15.16 -0.40 21.21
CA VAL A 76 15.72 0.53 20.24
C VAL A 76 16.23 -0.23 19.02
N ALA A 77 16.38 0.48 17.88
CA ALA A 77 16.95 -0.10 16.66
C ALA A 77 18.28 -0.80 16.94
N ASN A 78 18.49 -1.97 16.33
CA ASN A 78 19.79 -2.61 16.35
C ASN A 78 20.00 -3.49 15.12
N THR A 79 21.26 -3.56 14.68
CA THR A 79 21.71 -4.33 13.52
C THR A 79 22.27 -5.70 13.90
N LYS A 80 22.31 -6.02 15.20
CA LYS A 80 22.84 -7.28 15.74
C LYS A 80 21.73 -8.32 15.83
N PRO A 81 21.81 -9.44 15.11
CA PRO A 81 20.75 -10.43 15.11
C PRO A 81 20.47 -11.02 16.50
N GLN A 82 19.18 -11.23 16.78
CA GLN A 82 18.67 -11.88 17.98
C GLN A 82 17.84 -13.13 17.60
N SER A 83 17.54 -13.96 18.60
CA SER A 83 16.61 -15.08 18.45
C SER A 83 15.41 -14.94 19.39
N VAL A 84 14.28 -15.50 18.96
CA VAL A 84 13.08 -15.69 19.78
C VAL A 84 12.88 -17.19 19.94
N ILE A 85 12.72 -17.65 21.18
CA ILE A 85 12.43 -19.07 21.44
C ILE A 85 11.05 -19.17 22.10
N ILE A 86 10.16 -19.92 21.47
CA ILE A 86 8.79 -20.18 21.95
C ILE A 86 8.68 -21.67 22.24
N ARG A 87 8.32 -22.04 23.47
CA ARG A 87 8.31 -23.44 23.93
C ARG A 87 7.01 -23.78 24.65
N SER A 88 6.46 -24.95 24.34
CA SER A 88 5.52 -25.67 25.21
C SER A 88 6.30 -26.74 25.99
N SER A 89 5.60 -27.65 26.68
CA SER A 89 6.22 -28.82 27.29
C SER A 89 6.77 -29.83 26.28
N GLU A 90 6.22 -29.84 25.06
CA GLU A 90 6.47 -30.89 24.05
C GLU A 90 7.17 -30.32 22.80
N GLU A 91 6.99 -29.04 22.51
CA GLU A 91 7.41 -28.43 21.25
C GLU A 91 8.26 -27.17 21.48
N LYS A 92 9.19 -26.92 20.54
CA LYS A 92 10.04 -25.73 20.50
C LYS A 92 10.01 -25.12 19.10
N ILE A 93 9.69 -23.84 19.02
CA ILE A 93 9.90 -22.99 17.85
C ILE A 93 11.04 -22.03 18.16
N GLU A 94 11.99 -21.90 17.24
CA GLU A 94 13.08 -20.93 17.34
C GLU A 94 13.09 -20.08 16.07
N LEU A 95 12.91 -18.77 16.24
CA LEU A 95 13.04 -17.78 15.19
C LEU A 95 14.42 -17.14 15.30
N LYS A 96 15.18 -17.15 14.21
CA LYS A 96 16.58 -16.73 14.16
C LYS A 96 16.75 -15.51 13.27
N ASN A 97 17.85 -14.80 13.49
CA ASN A 97 18.24 -13.65 12.69
C ASN A 97 17.23 -12.48 12.73
N ILE A 98 16.71 -12.19 13.93
CA ILE A 98 15.74 -11.13 14.16
C ILE A 98 16.45 -9.80 14.38
N LEU A 99 16.06 -8.76 13.64
CA LEU A 99 16.53 -7.39 13.83
C LEU A 99 15.45 -6.51 14.47
N ILE A 100 15.86 -5.40 15.11
CA ILE A 100 14.94 -4.36 15.59
C ILE A 100 15.08 -3.13 14.70
N GLY A 101 13.98 -2.68 14.11
CA GLY A 101 13.98 -1.62 13.10
C GLY A 101 12.58 -1.11 12.78
N ASP A 102 12.38 -0.59 11.57
CA ASP A 102 11.11 0.01 11.15
C ASP A 102 10.37 -0.89 10.17
N ILE A 103 9.12 -1.22 10.49
CA ILE A 103 8.25 -2.06 9.66
C ILE A 103 7.32 -1.19 8.83
N TRP A 104 7.29 -1.40 7.52
CA TRP A 104 6.41 -0.72 6.59
C TRP A 104 5.52 -1.73 5.87
N ILE A 105 4.22 -1.43 5.82
CA ILE A 105 3.27 -2.18 5.00
C ILE A 105 3.27 -1.58 3.60
N CYS A 106 3.52 -2.40 2.58
CA CYS A 106 3.39 -2.02 1.18
C CYS A 106 2.08 -2.58 0.65
N SER A 107 1.21 -1.72 0.14
CA SER A 107 -0.10 -2.12 -0.39
C SER A 107 -0.46 -1.32 -1.64
N GLY A 108 -1.59 -1.68 -2.25
CA GLY A 108 -2.06 -1.16 -3.53
C GLY A 108 -2.07 -2.25 -4.58
N GLN A 109 -1.60 -1.95 -5.79
CA GLN A 109 -1.75 -2.84 -6.94
C GLN A 109 -0.45 -3.14 -7.67
N SER A 110 -0.55 -3.46 -8.96
CA SER A 110 0.53 -4.04 -9.78
C SER A 110 1.79 -3.17 -9.87
N ASN A 111 1.66 -1.84 -9.75
CA ASN A 111 2.81 -0.94 -9.69
C ASN A 111 3.57 -1.01 -8.35
N MET A 112 2.88 -1.26 -7.22
CA MET A 112 3.54 -1.62 -5.94
C MET A 112 4.12 -3.04 -6.01
N GLU A 113 3.45 -3.96 -6.69
CA GLU A 113 3.89 -5.35 -6.85
C GLU A 113 5.13 -5.49 -7.76
N TRP A 114 5.41 -4.49 -8.59
CA TRP A 114 6.41 -4.53 -9.65
C TRP A 114 7.78 -4.97 -9.11
N THR A 115 8.33 -6.04 -9.68
CA THR A 115 9.51 -6.69 -9.12
C THR A 115 10.82 -6.06 -9.62
N MET A 116 11.88 -6.11 -8.80
CA MET A 116 13.21 -5.59 -9.16
C MET A 116 13.76 -6.14 -10.46
N GLN A 117 13.53 -7.41 -10.79
CA GLN A 117 14.01 -7.99 -12.06
C GLN A 117 13.39 -7.36 -13.32
N ARG A 118 12.27 -6.64 -13.17
CA ARG A 118 11.57 -5.93 -14.24
C ARG A 118 11.81 -4.42 -14.21
N GLU A 119 12.57 -3.93 -13.24
CA GLU A 119 12.86 -2.51 -13.08
C GLU A 119 13.91 -2.06 -14.09
N MET A 120 13.80 -0.82 -14.59
CA MET A 120 14.63 -0.39 -15.72
C MET A 120 16.13 -0.29 -15.41
N HIS A 121 16.51 -0.07 -14.15
CA HIS A 121 17.90 0.02 -13.69
C HIS A 121 18.42 -1.31 -13.11
N TRP A 122 17.69 -2.42 -13.34
CA TRP A 122 18.04 -3.72 -12.79
C TRP A 122 19.47 -4.18 -13.14
N LYS A 123 19.94 -3.86 -14.37
CA LYS A 123 21.26 -4.29 -14.85
C LYS A 123 22.38 -3.78 -13.96
N GLU A 124 22.28 -2.54 -13.52
CA GLU A 124 23.24 -1.88 -12.64
C GLU A 124 22.95 -2.22 -11.17
N GLU A 125 21.68 -2.15 -10.76
CA GLU A 125 21.28 -2.23 -9.37
C GLU A 125 21.51 -3.62 -8.74
N LYS A 126 21.49 -4.70 -9.56
CA LYS A 126 21.79 -6.06 -9.07
C LYS A 126 23.19 -6.18 -8.45
N ASN A 127 24.13 -5.31 -8.81
CA ASN A 127 25.48 -5.30 -8.24
C ASN A 127 25.51 -4.75 -6.79
N PHE A 128 24.44 -4.08 -6.38
CA PHE A 128 24.25 -3.53 -5.02
C PHE A 128 23.23 -4.33 -4.21
N ALA A 129 22.89 -5.54 -4.66
CA ALA A 129 21.81 -6.35 -4.09
C ALA A 129 22.01 -6.79 -2.64
N ASN A 130 23.25 -6.80 -2.14
CA ASN A 130 23.53 -7.16 -0.75
C ASN A 130 23.17 -6.02 0.19
N GLN A 131 21.92 -6.01 0.68
CA GLN A 131 21.36 -5.02 1.59
C GLN A 131 20.86 -5.71 2.87
N PRO A 132 21.74 -6.21 3.76
CA PRO A 132 21.34 -7.09 4.86
C PRO A 132 20.43 -6.42 5.90
N LEU A 133 20.37 -5.09 5.94
CA LEU A 133 19.43 -4.36 6.81
C LEU A 133 18.04 -4.19 6.20
N VAL A 134 17.86 -4.53 4.93
CA VAL A 134 16.56 -4.60 4.26
C VAL A 134 16.05 -6.03 4.34
N ARG A 135 14.91 -6.22 5.00
CA ARG A 135 14.21 -7.50 5.09
C ARG A 135 12.82 -7.35 4.49
N PHE A 136 12.32 -8.40 3.86
CA PHE A 136 10.99 -8.33 3.27
C PHE A 136 10.27 -9.67 3.28
N THR A 137 8.94 -9.61 3.24
CA THR A 137 8.08 -10.73 2.88
C THR A 137 7.10 -10.29 1.80
N ASN A 138 6.87 -11.18 0.84
CA ASN A 138 6.03 -10.93 -0.33
C ASN A 138 5.13 -12.16 -0.56
N PRO A 139 4.18 -12.44 0.35
CA PRO A 139 3.32 -13.60 0.25
C PRO A 139 2.48 -13.53 -1.03
N PRO A 140 2.54 -14.52 -1.94
CA PRO A 140 1.71 -14.48 -3.15
C PRO A 140 0.24 -14.68 -2.78
N PHE A 141 -0.61 -13.77 -3.24
CA PHE A 141 -2.06 -13.88 -3.12
C PHE A 141 -2.63 -14.93 -4.07
N ALA A 142 -3.83 -15.44 -3.78
CA ALA A 142 -4.53 -16.38 -4.64
C ALA A 142 -5.03 -15.66 -5.91
N GLY A 143 -4.62 -16.13 -7.08
CA GLY A 143 -5.01 -15.56 -8.37
C GLY A 143 -3.94 -14.70 -9.01
N LYS A 144 -2.79 -14.52 -8.34
CA LYS A 144 -1.61 -13.87 -8.91
C LYS A 144 -1.20 -14.57 -10.21
N TYR A 145 -1.02 -13.77 -11.27
CA TYR A 145 -0.72 -14.21 -12.64
C TYR A 145 -1.81 -15.02 -13.37
N VAL A 146 -3.04 -15.07 -12.84
CA VAL A 146 -4.19 -15.71 -13.52
C VAL A 146 -5.19 -14.64 -13.92
N TYR A 147 -5.46 -14.53 -15.23
CA TYR A 147 -6.20 -13.41 -15.80
C TYR A 147 -7.29 -13.85 -16.75
N GLY A 148 -8.54 -13.45 -16.49
CA GLY A 148 -9.65 -13.54 -17.44
C GLY A 148 -10.10 -14.96 -17.76
N VAL A 149 -9.78 -15.92 -16.90
CA VAL A 149 -10.12 -17.33 -17.03
C VAL A 149 -10.62 -17.86 -15.69
N ALA A 150 -11.47 -18.88 -15.75
CA ALA A 150 -11.99 -19.54 -14.56
C ALA A 150 -10.83 -20.10 -13.71
N TYR A 151 -10.93 -19.90 -12.40
CA TYR A 151 -9.96 -20.45 -11.47
C TYR A 151 -10.12 -21.95 -11.32
N ALA A 152 -8.99 -22.67 -11.36
CA ALA A 152 -8.95 -24.09 -11.03
C ALA A 152 -9.34 -24.34 -9.56
N ASP A 153 -9.83 -25.55 -9.25
CA ASP A 153 -10.30 -25.91 -7.90
C ASP A 153 -9.24 -25.72 -6.81
N SER A 154 -7.97 -26.02 -7.13
CA SER A 154 -6.84 -25.81 -6.21
C SER A 154 -6.67 -24.35 -5.82
N LEU A 155 -6.95 -23.44 -6.75
CA LEU A 155 -6.92 -22.00 -6.51
C LEU A 155 -8.18 -21.52 -5.78
N ASN A 156 -9.36 -22.02 -6.14
CA ASN A 156 -10.61 -21.68 -5.45
C ASN A 156 -10.55 -22.04 -3.96
N ARG A 157 -9.96 -23.19 -3.61
CA ARG A 157 -9.75 -23.59 -2.20
C ARG A 157 -8.89 -22.61 -1.40
N ARG A 158 -8.11 -21.75 -2.06
CA ARG A 158 -7.31 -20.71 -1.39
C ARG A 158 -8.07 -19.41 -1.16
N LEU A 159 -9.28 -19.24 -1.68
CA LEU A 159 -10.08 -18.01 -1.53
C LEU A 159 -10.75 -17.93 -0.15
N THR A 160 -9.97 -18.20 0.90
CA THR A 160 -10.32 -18.02 2.31
C THR A 160 -9.39 -16.98 2.92
N LYS A 161 -9.80 -16.33 4.00
CA LYS A 161 -8.96 -15.35 4.70
C LYS A 161 -7.60 -15.93 5.16
N ASP A 162 -7.56 -17.22 5.47
CA ASP A 162 -6.36 -17.89 6.02
C ASP A 162 -5.39 -18.39 4.93
N SER A 163 -5.88 -18.66 3.70
CA SER A 163 -5.09 -19.27 2.62
C SER A 163 -4.90 -18.36 1.39
N PHE A 164 -5.52 -17.17 1.40
CA PHE A 164 -5.42 -16.22 0.30
C PHE A 164 -3.97 -15.79 0.08
N TYR A 165 -3.30 -15.32 1.13
CA TYR A 165 -1.87 -15.03 1.12
C TYR A 165 -1.07 -16.25 1.62
N LEU A 166 -0.13 -16.75 0.81
CA LEU A 166 0.80 -17.80 1.24
C LEU A 166 2.02 -17.18 1.90
N TRP A 167 2.06 -17.22 3.23
CA TRP A 167 3.18 -16.70 4.02
C TRP A 167 4.41 -17.60 3.87
N ASN A 168 5.37 -17.15 3.06
CA ASN A 168 6.60 -17.88 2.74
C ASN A 168 7.82 -17.34 3.51
N GLY A 169 7.58 -16.80 4.71
CA GLY A 169 8.58 -16.24 5.60
C GLY A 169 9.21 -14.92 5.15
N TRP A 170 10.12 -14.41 5.97
CA TRP A 170 10.92 -13.22 5.69
C TRP A 170 12.25 -13.58 5.00
N LYS A 171 12.69 -12.68 4.13
CA LYS A 171 13.92 -12.80 3.37
C LYS A 171 14.88 -11.66 3.70
N VAL A 172 16.15 -12.00 3.78
CA VAL A 172 17.26 -11.05 3.66
C VAL A 172 17.30 -10.51 2.24
N CYS A 173 17.49 -9.20 2.04
CA CYS A 173 17.78 -8.66 0.71
C CYS A 173 19.23 -8.97 0.32
N ASP A 174 19.39 -9.88 -0.64
CA ASP A 174 20.67 -10.29 -1.22
C ASP A 174 20.52 -10.58 -2.73
N SER A 175 21.60 -11.01 -3.38
CA SER A 175 21.63 -11.29 -4.82
C SER A 175 20.67 -12.40 -5.28
N SER A 176 20.26 -13.30 -4.38
CA SER A 176 19.33 -14.40 -4.67
C SER A 176 17.87 -13.99 -4.50
N THR A 177 17.56 -13.12 -3.53
CA THR A 177 16.18 -12.79 -3.16
C THR A 177 15.65 -11.52 -3.81
N ILE A 178 16.54 -10.54 -4.09
CA ILE A 178 16.17 -9.18 -4.53
C ILE A 178 15.25 -9.19 -5.76
N LYS A 179 15.45 -10.14 -6.69
CA LYS A 179 14.71 -10.23 -7.96
C LYS A 179 13.19 -10.19 -7.78
N THR A 180 12.70 -10.75 -6.67
CA THR A 180 11.26 -10.92 -6.37
C THR A 180 10.69 -9.83 -5.46
N MET A 181 11.54 -8.93 -4.97
CA MET A 181 11.14 -7.82 -4.11
C MET A 181 10.42 -6.74 -4.93
N SER A 182 9.43 -6.09 -4.32
CA SER A 182 8.86 -4.87 -4.88
C SER A 182 9.96 -3.83 -5.08
N ALA A 183 10.08 -3.31 -6.31
CA ALA A 183 11.12 -2.36 -6.65
C ALA A 183 10.90 -1.02 -5.95
N VAL A 184 9.66 -0.55 -5.88
CA VAL A 184 9.31 0.68 -5.14
C VAL A 184 9.70 0.55 -3.67
N ALA A 185 9.33 -0.58 -3.04
CA ALA A 185 9.65 -0.85 -1.65
C ALA A 185 11.16 -0.99 -1.41
N TYR A 186 11.88 -1.62 -2.33
CA TYR A 186 13.34 -1.76 -2.27
C TYR A 186 14.04 -0.39 -2.24
N TYR A 187 13.77 0.47 -3.23
CA TYR A 187 14.42 1.78 -3.29
C TYR A 187 14.02 2.69 -2.13
N PHE A 188 12.78 2.56 -1.62
CA PHE A 188 12.37 3.19 -0.37
C PHE A 188 13.25 2.73 0.80
N ALA A 189 13.32 1.43 1.07
CA ALA A 189 14.05 0.89 2.21
C ALA A 189 15.56 1.13 2.10
N LYS A 190 16.16 0.96 0.92
CA LYS A 190 17.56 1.28 0.65
C LYS A 190 17.87 2.73 1.00
N SER A 191 17.00 3.67 0.61
CA SER A 191 17.17 5.10 0.94
C SER A 191 17.14 5.35 2.45
N ILE A 192 16.22 4.73 3.18
CA ILE A 192 16.15 4.86 4.64
C ILE A 192 17.38 4.26 5.32
N VAL A 193 17.77 3.03 4.95
CA VAL A 193 18.94 2.34 5.50
C VAL A 193 20.20 3.17 5.28
N SER A 194 20.45 3.66 4.07
CA SER A 194 21.64 4.48 3.76
C SER A 194 21.69 5.78 4.55
N ASN A 195 20.54 6.37 4.88
CA ASN A 195 20.47 7.64 5.60
C ASN A 195 20.45 7.51 7.13
N LYS A 196 19.99 6.37 7.66
CA LYS A 196 19.69 6.21 9.09
C LYS A 196 20.38 5.02 9.74
N ASN A 197 20.90 4.08 8.97
CA ASN A 197 21.48 2.84 9.45
C ASN A 197 20.53 2.05 10.39
N ILE A 198 19.22 2.11 10.09
CA ILE A 198 18.17 1.41 10.81
C ILE A 198 17.66 0.27 9.93
N PRO A 199 17.51 -0.97 10.45
CA PRO A 199 16.89 -2.06 9.69
C PRO A 199 15.48 -1.70 9.23
N VAL A 200 15.13 -2.05 8.00
CA VAL A 200 13.79 -1.80 7.45
C VAL A 200 13.16 -3.14 7.05
N GLY A 201 11.99 -3.42 7.61
CA GLY A 201 11.16 -4.56 7.29
C GLY A 201 10.01 -4.16 6.37
N LEU A 202 9.81 -4.86 5.26
CA LEU A 202 8.74 -4.59 4.30
C LEU A 202 7.78 -5.77 4.18
N ILE A 203 6.49 -5.51 4.37
CA ILE A 203 5.44 -6.52 4.17
C ILE A 203 4.63 -6.11 2.96
N ASN A 204 4.82 -6.79 1.83
CA ASN A 204 4.11 -6.48 0.60
C ASN A 204 2.83 -7.31 0.46
N LEU A 205 1.69 -6.62 0.49
CA LEU A 205 0.35 -7.19 0.33
C LEU A 205 -0.37 -6.64 -0.91
N SER A 206 0.35 -5.96 -1.81
CA SER A 206 -0.22 -5.44 -3.06
C SER A 206 -0.89 -6.52 -3.90
N VAL A 207 -2.04 -6.21 -4.50
CA VAL A 207 -2.77 -7.10 -5.41
C VAL A 207 -3.02 -6.39 -6.74
N GLY A 208 -2.37 -6.87 -7.81
CA GLY A 208 -2.59 -6.35 -9.15
C GLY A 208 -4.06 -6.28 -9.54
N GLY A 209 -4.53 -5.11 -9.97
CA GLY A 209 -5.89 -4.88 -10.44
C GLY A 209 -6.96 -4.67 -9.36
N ALA A 210 -6.63 -4.87 -8.08
CA ALA A 210 -7.57 -4.67 -7.00
C ALA A 210 -7.99 -3.19 -6.84
N PRO A 211 -9.30 -2.89 -6.83
CA PRO A 211 -9.81 -1.58 -6.43
C PRO A 211 -9.54 -1.27 -4.97
N LEU A 212 -9.52 0.02 -4.62
CA LEU A 212 -9.22 0.52 -3.27
C LEU A 212 -10.10 -0.11 -2.19
N GLU A 213 -11.39 -0.29 -2.47
CA GLU A 213 -12.35 -0.89 -1.54
C GLU A 213 -12.02 -2.32 -1.12
N SER A 214 -11.16 -3.03 -1.86
CA SER A 214 -10.68 -4.37 -1.46
C SER A 214 -9.83 -4.33 -0.19
N PHE A 215 -9.21 -3.17 0.09
CA PHE A 215 -8.27 -2.93 1.18
C PHE A 215 -8.89 -2.16 2.36
N ILE A 216 -10.22 -2.11 2.47
CA ILE A 216 -10.92 -1.39 3.56
C ILE A 216 -11.78 -2.39 4.34
N SER A 217 -11.87 -2.24 5.67
CA SER A 217 -12.78 -3.05 6.47
C SER A 217 -14.20 -3.06 5.90
N ARG A 218 -14.78 -4.27 5.83
CA ARG A 218 -16.19 -4.46 5.49
C ARG A 218 -17.09 -3.63 6.39
N ASP A 219 -16.89 -3.69 7.70
CA ASP A 219 -17.73 -3.00 8.68
C ASP A 219 -17.71 -1.49 8.46
N VAL A 220 -16.54 -0.93 8.18
CA VAL A 220 -16.37 0.51 7.95
C VAL A 220 -17.01 0.96 6.64
N LEU A 221 -16.86 0.17 5.56
CA LEU A 221 -17.53 0.47 4.30
C LEU A 221 -19.07 0.37 4.43
N GLN A 222 -19.57 -0.68 5.08
CA GLN A 222 -20.99 -0.92 5.30
C GLN A 222 -21.64 0.17 6.17
N SER A 223 -20.92 0.66 7.16
CA SER A 223 -21.43 1.70 8.09
C SER A 223 -21.34 3.11 7.50
N ASN A 224 -20.59 3.31 6.40
CA ASN A 224 -20.44 4.61 5.77
C ASN A 224 -21.56 4.86 4.75
N LYS A 225 -22.37 5.90 4.95
CA LYS A 225 -23.51 6.22 4.08
C LYS A 225 -23.16 6.38 2.60
N GLU A 226 -21.96 6.88 2.27
CA GLU A 226 -21.51 7.09 0.89
C GLU A 226 -21.13 5.76 0.20
N PHE A 227 -20.64 4.78 0.96
CA PHE A 227 -20.06 3.54 0.40
C PHE A 227 -20.83 2.26 0.74
N ALA A 228 -21.84 2.33 1.61
CA ALA A 228 -22.66 1.20 2.02
C ALA A 228 -23.32 0.46 0.84
N GLY A 229 -23.62 1.17 -0.26
CA GLY A 229 -24.19 0.58 -1.48
C GLY A 229 -23.34 -0.52 -2.11
N ARG A 230 -22.04 -0.64 -1.76
CA ARG A 230 -21.17 -1.76 -2.18
C ARG A 230 -21.58 -3.11 -1.59
N PHE A 231 -22.46 -3.11 -0.59
CA PHE A 231 -22.95 -4.32 0.10
C PHE A 231 -24.44 -4.57 -0.15
N THR A 232 -24.94 -4.10 -1.29
CA THR A 232 -26.28 -4.43 -1.79
C THR A 232 -26.20 -5.63 -2.75
N GLY A 233 -26.52 -6.83 -2.24
CA GLY A 233 -26.50 -8.07 -3.00
C GLY A 233 -25.09 -8.55 -3.38
N ASN A 234 -25.03 -9.46 -4.36
CA ASN A 234 -23.76 -10.04 -4.81
C ASN A 234 -22.91 -8.99 -5.54
N TRP A 235 -21.65 -8.84 -5.10
CA TRP A 235 -20.73 -7.84 -5.64
C TRP A 235 -20.47 -8.00 -7.15
N LEU A 236 -20.56 -9.22 -7.69
CA LEU A 236 -20.41 -9.49 -9.13
C LEU A 236 -21.47 -8.80 -10.00
N GLN A 237 -22.63 -8.46 -9.42
CA GLN A 237 -23.74 -7.77 -10.10
C GLN A 237 -23.95 -6.34 -9.57
N ASN A 238 -23.19 -5.91 -8.56
CA ASN A 238 -23.41 -4.64 -7.89
C ASN A 238 -22.72 -3.45 -8.59
N ASN A 239 -23.50 -2.59 -9.24
CA ASN A 239 -23.02 -1.40 -9.96
C ASN A 239 -22.34 -0.35 -9.06
N ASN A 240 -22.40 -0.47 -7.73
CA ASN A 240 -21.61 0.36 -6.82
C ASN A 240 -20.13 -0.08 -6.72
N THR A 241 -19.75 -1.20 -7.37
CA THR A 241 -18.37 -1.66 -7.50
C THR A 241 -17.87 -1.49 -8.94
N PRO A 242 -16.56 -1.27 -9.17
CA PRO A 242 -16.02 -1.04 -10.50
C PRO A 242 -16.37 -2.13 -11.50
N TYR A 243 -16.81 -1.74 -12.70
CA TYR A 243 -17.19 -2.66 -13.78
C TYR A 243 -16.10 -3.68 -14.07
N TRP A 244 -14.86 -3.21 -14.25
CA TRP A 244 -13.70 -4.06 -14.51
C TRP A 244 -13.48 -5.13 -13.42
N ALA A 245 -13.72 -4.76 -12.16
CA ALA A 245 -13.57 -5.68 -11.04
C ALA A 245 -14.62 -6.79 -11.08
N ARG A 246 -15.88 -6.43 -11.38
CA ARG A 246 -16.98 -7.38 -11.53
C ARG A 246 -16.80 -8.31 -12.72
N GLU A 247 -16.43 -7.77 -13.88
CA GLU A 247 -16.14 -8.55 -15.08
C GLU A 247 -15.06 -9.59 -14.79
N ARG A 248 -13.95 -9.18 -14.17
CA ARG A 248 -12.89 -10.11 -13.80
C ARG A 248 -13.34 -11.13 -12.76
N GLY A 249 -14.12 -10.71 -11.76
CA GLY A 249 -14.71 -11.63 -10.79
C GLY A 249 -15.61 -12.68 -11.46
N GLN A 250 -16.45 -12.27 -12.41
CA GLN A 250 -17.35 -13.15 -13.14
C GLN A 250 -16.57 -14.18 -13.97
N GLN A 251 -15.50 -13.74 -14.65
CA GLN A 251 -14.60 -14.61 -15.41
C GLN A 251 -13.89 -15.64 -14.53
N ASN A 252 -13.45 -15.22 -13.34
CA ASN A 252 -12.59 -16.04 -12.48
C ASN A 252 -13.39 -17.01 -11.60
N VAL A 253 -14.50 -16.57 -11.01
CA VAL A 253 -15.26 -17.32 -9.99
C VAL A 253 -16.76 -17.39 -10.26
N GLY A 254 -17.28 -16.63 -11.22
CA GLY A 254 -18.73 -16.43 -11.38
C GLY A 254 -19.50 -17.65 -11.90
N SER A 255 -18.84 -18.62 -12.53
CA SER A 255 -19.46 -19.87 -13.01
C SER A 255 -19.20 -21.07 -12.09
N ASN A 256 -18.49 -20.90 -10.98
CA ASN A 256 -18.16 -22.00 -10.08
C ASN A 256 -19.29 -22.21 -9.05
N PRO A 257 -20.04 -23.34 -9.09
CA PRO A 257 -21.11 -23.61 -8.12
C PRO A 257 -20.60 -23.82 -6.69
N ASN A 258 -19.31 -24.13 -6.53
CA ASN A 258 -18.64 -24.36 -5.25
C ASN A 258 -17.72 -23.19 -4.86
N ALA A 259 -17.97 -21.99 -5.39
CA ALA A 259 -17.16 -20.82 -5.06
C ALA A 259 -17.27 -20.50 -3.56
N ILE A 260 -16.12 -20.42 -2.88
CA ILE A 260 -16.07 -20.00 -1.48
C ILE A 260 -16.48 -18.53 -1.41
N GLY A 261 -17.43 -18.18 -0.54
CA GLY A 261 -17.95 -16.82 -0.43
C GLY A 261 -18.78 -16.61 0.83
N ASP A 262 -19.55 -15.54 0.80
CA ASP A 262 -20.57 -15.24 1.80
C ASP A 262 -21.81 -14.66 1.08
N ASP A 263 -22.77 -14.12 1.83
CA ASP A 263 -24.01 -13.56 1.30
C ASP A 263 -23.81 -12.40 0.30
N MET A 264 -22.63 -11.79 0.26
CA MET A 264 -22.25 -10.74 -0.69
C MET A 264 -21.60 -11.30 -1.96
N GLY A 265 -21.52 -12.62 -2.13
CA GLY A 265 -20.96 -13.30 -3.29
C GLY A 265 -19.59 -13.97 -3.05
N PRO A 266 -19.00 -14.57 -4.09
CA PRO A 266 -17.77 -15.34 -3.98
C PRO A 266 -16.59 -14.47 -3.57
N ASN A 267 -15.69 -15.02 -2.75
CA ASN A 267 -14.44 -14.39 -2.38
C ASN A 267 -13.55 -14.22 -3.61
N HIS A 268 -12.92 -13.05 -3.71
CA HIS A 268 -12.01 -12.71 -4.79
C HIS A 268 -11.15 -11.54 -4.32
N ALA A 269 -9.96 -11.39 -4.88
CA ALA A 269 -9.06 -10.31 -4.52
C ALA A 269 -9.65 -8.89 -4.73
N TYR A 270 -10.71 -8.78 -5.53
CA TYR A 270 -11.39 -7.52 -5.88
C TYR A 270 -12.72 -7.33 -5.15
N LYS A 271 -13.14 -8.31 -4.35
CA LYS A 271 -14.35 -8.21 -3.53
C LYS A 271 -14.10 -7.13 -2.46
N PRO A 272 -15.01 -6.16 -2.27
CA PRO A 272 -14.88 -5.16 -1.22
C PRO A 272 -14.54 -5.78 0.14
N GLY A 273 -13.47 -5.29 0.76
CA GLY A 273 -12.91 -5.70 2.04
C GLY A 273 -12.21 -7.05 2.11
N PHE A 274 -12.22 -7.89 1.06
CA PHE A 274 -11.65 -9.23 1.18
C PHE A 274 -10.12 -9.23 1.33
N ALA A 275 -9.40 -8.39 0.57
CA ALA A 275 -7.94 -8.30 0.69
C ALA A 275 -7.50 -7.72 2.04
N TYR A 276 -8.30 -6.82 2.61
CA TYR A 276 -8.13 -6.33 3.98
C TYR A 276 -8.33 -7.44 5.01
N GLU A 277 -9.41 -8.21 4.89
CA GLU A 277 -9.68 -9.31 5.83
C GLU A 277 -8.58 -10.38 5.80
N ALA A 278 -8.08 -10.71 4.61
CA ALA A 278 -7.05 -11.73 4.44
C ALA A 278 -5.62 -11.24 4.75
N GLY A 279 -5.30 -9.99 4.41
CA GLY A 279 -3.94 -9.46 4.48
C GLY A 279 -3.67 -8.56 5.68
N ILE A 280 -4.63 -7.70 6.03
CA ILE A 280 -4.45 -6.64 7.01
C ILE A 280 -4.88 -7.06 8.41
N VAL A 281 -6.03 -7.75 8.58
CA VAL A 281 -6.46 -8.30 9.88
C VAL A 281 -5.33 -9.05 10.59
N PRO A 282 -4.60 -9.98 9.93
CA PRO A 282 -3.57 -10.75 10.62
C PRO A 282 -2.40 -9.91 11.15
N LEU A 283 -2.24 -8.67 10.64
CA LEU A 283 -1.15 -7.76 10.98
C LEU A 283 -1.52 -6.67 11.99
N ARG A 284 -2.81 -6.45 12.29
CA ARG A 284 -3.27 -5.35 13.17
C ARG A 284 -2.64 -5.39 14.57
N SER A 285 -2.27 -6.58 15.03
CA SER A 285 -1.61 -6.80 16.32
C SER A 285 -0.10 -6.51 16.33
N MET A 286 0.50 -6.27 15.17
CA MET A 286 1.92 -5.94 15.02
C MET A 286 2.07 -4.43 14.87
N PRO A 287 2.87 -3.77 15.74
CA PRO A 287 3.21 -2.36 15.52
C PRO A 287 3.95 -2.18 14.19
N VAL A 288 3.65 -1.08 13.50
CA VAL A 288 4.28 -0.71 12.23
C VAL A 288 4.66 0.77 12.24
N MET A 289 5.69 1.12 11.48
CA MET A 289 6.14 2.50 11.32
C MET A 289 5.23 3.28 10.37
N GLY A 290 4.68 2.65 9.32
CA GLY A 290 3.82 3.33 8.36
C GLY A 290 3.39 2.47 7.18
N ILE A 291 2.70 3.11 6.24
CA ILE A 291 2.12 2.47 5.06
C ILE A 291 2.65 3.15 3.79
N LEU A 292 3.10 2.33 2.83
CA LEU A 292 3.41 2.72 1.47
C LEU A 292 2.28 2.23 0.54
N PHE A 293 1.75 3.11 -0.30
CA PHE A 293 0.56 2.82 -1.09
C PHE A 293 0.68 3.28 -2.53
N TYR A 294 0.65 2.34 -3.48
CA TYR A 294 0.61 2.67 -4.91
C TYR A 294 -0.58 1.98 -5.55
N GLN A 295 -1.67 2.74 -5.66
CA GLN A 295 -2.97 2.29 -6.14
C GLN A 295 -3.72 3.42 -6.84
N GLY A 296 -4.62 3.02 -7.74
CA GLY A 296 -5.63 3.89 -8.29
C GLY A 296 -6.07 3.54 -9.69
N GLU A 297 -5.25 2.80 -10.46
CA GLU A 297 -5.47 2.59 -11.89
C GLU A 297 -6.77 1.84 -12.19
N SER A 298 -7.24 0.99 -11.26
CA SER A 298 -8.57 0.36 -11.39
C SER A 298 -9.71 1.34 -11.08
N ASN A 299 -9.55 2.21 -10.07
CA ASN A 299 -10.55 3.21 -9.69
C ASN A 299 -10.60 4.41 -10.66
N SER A 300 -9.55 4.64 -11.43
CA SER A 300 -9.48 5.73 -12.43
C SER A 300 -10.22 5.42 -13.72
N GLN A 301 -10.83 4.24 -13.87
CA GLN A 301 -11.51 3.83 -15.10
C GLN A 301 -12.95 4.36 -15.22
N GLU A 302 -13.52 4.90 -14.15
CA GLU A 302 -14.91 5.34 -14.08
C GLU A 302 -15.01 6.67 -13.34
N ILE A 303 -15.73 7.65 -13.89
CA ILE A 303 -15.81 8.99 -13.31
C ILE A 303 -16.40 9.02 -11.89
N GLN A 304 -17.36 8.13 -11.58
CA GLN A 304 -17.93 8.02 -10.24
C GLN A 304 -16.86 7.55 -9.24
N ARG A 305 -16.07 6.54 -9.62
CA ARG A 305 -14.96 5.98 -8.82
C ARG A 305 -13.82 6.99 -8.64
N VAL A 306 -13.57 7.83 -9.65
CA VAL A 306 -12.63 8.96 -9.56
C VAL A 306 -13.10 9.95 -8.49
N ASN A 307 -14.36 10.38 -8.52
CA ASN A 307 -14.89 11.42 -7.62
C ASN A 307 -14.87 11.02 -6.15
N GLU A 308 -15.06 9.74 -5.84
CA GLU A 308 -15.10 9.24 -4.46
C GLU A 308 -13.70 8.88 -3.91
N TYR A 309 -12.67 8.80 -4.76
CA TYR A 309 -11.39 8.17 -4.41
C TYR A 309 -10.70 8.79 -3.19
N ALA A 310 -10.73 10.13 -3.09
CA ALA A 310 -10.11 10.85 -2.00
C ALA A 310 -10.83 10.59 -0.66
N ALA A 311 -12.17 10.55 -0.67
CA ALA A 311 -12.98 10.25 0.51
C ALA A 311 -12.83 8.77 0.93
N LEU A 312 -12.82 7.85 -0.04
CA LEU A 312 -12.61 6.42 0.20
C LEU A 312 -11.21 6.13 0.76
N SER A 313 -10.19 6.84 0.29
CA SER A 313 -8.82 6.74 0.81
C SER A 313 -8.72 7.27 2.23
N LYS A 314 -9.39 8.38 2.55
CA LYS A 314 -9.46 8.90 3.92
C LYS A 314 -10.11 7.87 4.84
N LEU A 315 -11.21 7.26 4.42
CA LEU A 315 -11.90 6.22 5.19
C LEU A 315 -10.99 5.02 5.48
N MET A 316 -10.23 4.54 4.49
CA MET A 316 -9.24 3.48 4.67
C MET A 316 -8.22 3.83 5.76
N ILE A 317 -7.64 5.03 5.68
CA ILE A 317 -6.55 5.42 6.59
C ILE A 317 -7.07 5.73 7.99
N ASP A 318 -8.26 6.29 8.12
CA ASP A 318 -8.90 6.46 9.42
C ASP A 318 -9.19 5.10 10.08
N ASP A 319 -9.66 4.11 9.32
CA ASP A 319 -9.83 2.74 9.83
C ASP A 319 -8.49 2.15 10.28
N TYR A 320 -7.45 2.20 9.44
CA TYR A 320 -6.13 1.66 9.81
C TYR A 320 -5.59 2.34 11.07
N ARG A 321 -5.64 3.67 11.15
CA ARG A 321 -5.20 4.41 12.34
C ARG A 321 -5.95 3.99 13.60
N LYS A 322 -7.25 3.75 13.49
CA LYS A 322 -8.08 3.22 14.57
C LYS A 322 -7.66 1.80 14.96
N GLN A 323 -7.53 0.89 13.99
CA GLN A 323 -7.17 -0.52 14.25
C GLN A 323 -5.79 -0.67 14.91
N TRP A 324 -4.81 0.14 14.49
CA TRP A 324 -3.46 0.14 15.08
C TRP A 324 -3.33 1.02 16.34
N GLY A 325 -4.38 1.75 16.73
CA GLY A 325 -4.33 2.70 17.84
C GLY A 325 -3.29 3.81 17.63
N GLN A 326 -3.03 4.19 16.37
CA GLN A 326 -1.98 5.15 15.99
C GLN A 326 -2.58 6.23 15.09
N THR A 327 -3.14 7.28 15.70
CA THR A 327 -3.82 8.39 14.99
C THR A 327 -2.92 9.15 14.02
N THR A 328 -1.60 9.10 14.22
CA THR A 328 -0.60 9.76 13.37
C THR A 328 0.17 8.78 12.50
N LEU A 329 -0.37 7.58 12.23
CA LEU A 329 0.29 6.56 11.40
C LEU A 329 0.64 7.18 10.02
N PRO A 330 1.94 7.24 9.65
CA PRO A 330 2.38 7.74 8.36
C PRO A 330 1.76 6.99 7.19
N PHE A 331 1.26 7.74 6.21
CA PHE A 331 0.69 7.21 4.98
C PHE A 331 1.32 7.88 3.76
N TYR A 332 2.21 7.18 3.07
CA TYR A 332 2.89 7.70 1.89
C TYR A 332 2.38 6.99 0.65
N PHE A 333 1.83 7.77 -0.29
CA PHE A 333 1.18 7.24 -1.48
C PHE A 333 1.75 7.82 -2.77
N VAL A 334 1.40 7.21 -3.89
CA VAL A 334 1.91 7.58 -5.22
C VAL A 334 0.79 8.19 -6.07
N GLN A 335 0.99 9.40 -6.56
CA GLN A 335 0.16 9.96 -7.62
C GLN A 335 0.45 9.22 -8.92
N LEU A 336 -0.59 8.76 -9.62
CA LEU A 336 -0.43 7.94 -10.82
C LEU A 336 0.47 8.63 -11.84
N SER A 337 1.29 7.84 -12.51
CA SER A 337 2.14 8.28 -13.61
C SER A 337 1.32 8.63 -14.85
N SER A 338 1.89 9.31 -15.83
CA SER A 338 1.17 9.62 -17.06
C SER A 338 1.01 8.42 -18.00
N ILE A 339 -0.17 8.30 -18.63
CA ILE A 339 -0.52 7.27 -19.62
C ILE A 339 -1.51 7.85 -20.64
N ASP A 340 -1.47 7.39 -21.89
CA ASP A 340 -2.47 7.74 -22.90
C ASP A 340 -2.69 6.55 -23.84
N THR A 341 -3.58 5.65 -23.43
CA THR A 341 -3.86 4.39 -24.13
C THR A 341 -5.35 4.11 -24.11
N ALA A 342 -5.89 3.58 -25.20
CA ALA A 342 -7.29 3.17 -25.30
C ALA A 342 -7.64 1.97 -24.39
N LYS A 343 -6.64 1.21 -23.92
CA LYS A 343 -6.84 0.09 -22.99
C LYS A 343 -7.34 0.54 -21.62
N TYR A 344 -7.08 1.79 -21.27
CA TYR A 344 -7.54 2.43 -20.04
C TYR A 344 -8.40 3.64 -20.40
N LYS A 345 -9.33 4.03 -19.53
CA LYS A 345 -10.08 5.29 -19.71
C LYS A 345 -9.19 6.49 -19.32
N SER A 346 -8.08 6.66 -20.05
CA SER A 346 -7.00 7.62 -19.77
C SER A 346 -7.48 9.08 -19.73
N HIS A 347 -8.61 9.41 -20.37
CA HIS A 347 -9.23 10.74 -20.27
C HIS A 347 -9.67 11.13 -18.85
N PHE A 348 -9.88 10.18 -17.93
CA PHE A 348 -10.14 10.48 -16.51
C PHE A 348 -8.88 10.71 -15.68
N TRP A 349 -7.71 10.35 -16.22
CA TRP A 349 -6.44 10.33 -15.50
C TRP A 349 -5.99 11.69 -14.93
N PRO A 350 -6.15 12.82 -15.63
CA PRO A 350 -5.86 14.14 -15.06
C PRO A 350 -6.66 14.43 -13.79
N LYS A 351 -7.96 14.16 -13.84
CA LYS A 351 -8.86 14.35 -12.70
C LYS A 351 -8.51 13.40 -11.56
N PHE A 352 -8.22 12.13 -11.86
CA PHE A 352 -7.82 11.16 -10.85
C PHE A 352 -6.53 11.58 -10.12
N ARG A 353 -5.51 12.05 -10.85
CA ARG A 353 -4.29 12.58 -10.23
C ARG A 353 -4.60 13.78 -9.33
N ASP A 354 -5.49 14.68 -9.74
CA ASP A 354 -5.91 15.80 -8.88
C ASP A 354 -6.68 15.35 -7.63
N GLU A 355 -7.50 14.30 -7.72
CA GLU A 355 -8.12 13.66 -6.54
C GLU A 355 -7.06 13.08 -5.59
N GLN A 356 -6.03 12.42 -6.13
CA GLN A 356 -4.89 11.98 -5.32
C GLN A 356 -4.14 13.15 -4.66
N ARG A 357 -3.99 14.28 -5.35
CA ARG A 357 -3.40 15.49 -4.75
C ARG A 357 -4.26 16.01 -3.60
N LYS A 358 -5.59 16.03 -3.73
CA LYS A 358 -6.51 16.47 -2.67
C LYS A 358 -6.42 15.60 -1.41
N MET A 359 -6.02 14.33 -1.53
CA MET A 359 -5.78 13.48 -0.36
C MET A 359 -4.78 14.08 0.63
N LEU A 360 -3.77 14.84 0.16
CA LEU A 360 -2.81 15.52 1.04
C LEU A 360 -3.46 16.52 1.99
N GLN A 361 -4.59 17.11 1.60
CA GLN A 361 -5.35 18.04 2.44
C GLN A 361 -6.31 17.30 3.38
N LEU A 362 -6.83 16.15 2.93
CA LEU A 362 -7.84 15.37 3.65
C LEU A 362 -7.26 14.38 4.67
N ILE A 363 -6.01 13.94 4.47
CA ILE A 363 -5.35 12.91 5.27
C ILE A 363 -4.10 13.52 5.92
N PRO A 364 -4.17 13.96 7.19
CA PRO A 364 -3.00 14.42 7.93
C PRO A 364 -1.92 13.34 8.01
N HIS A 365 -0.65 13.71 8.25
CA HIS A 365 0.49 12.76 8.28
C HIS A 365 0.62 11.91 7.01
N SER A 366 0.23 12.46 5.87
CA SER A 366 0.41 11.84 4.56
C SER A 366 1.47 12.55 3.71
N GLY A 367 1.91 11.87 2.67
CA GLY A 367 2.88 12.36 1.70
C GLY A 367 2.64 11.69 0.35
N MET A 368 2.96 12.40 -0.73
CA MET A 368 2.67 11.98 -2.10
C MET A 368 3.92 12.04 -2.97
N ALA A 369 4.30 10.89 -3.54
CA ALA A 369 5.25 10.85 -4.64
C ALA A 369 4.53 11.21 -5.95
N VAL A 370 4.94 12.29 -6.59
CA VAL A 370 4.48 12.67 -7.94
C VAL A 370 5.27 11.84 -8.94
N CYS A 371 4.60 11.24 -9.93
CA CYS A 371 5.24 10.35 -10.92
C CYS A 371 4.80 10.61 -12.37
N SER A 372 4.14 11.75 -12.64
CA SER A 372 3.65 12.09 -13.98
C SER A 372 4.75 12.21 -15.03
N ASP A 373 5.95 12.62 -14.62
CA ASP A 373 7.15 12.80 -15.44
C ASP A 373 7.80 11.47 -15.89
N ILE A 374 7.57 10.39 -15.16
CA ILE A 374 8.16 9.07 -15.42
C ILE A 374 7.10 8.07 -15.92
N GLY A 375 6.08 8.57 -16.62
CA GLY A 375 5.03 7.76 -17.23
C GLY A 375 5.47 7.00 -18.48
N SER A 376 4.63 6.08 -18.93
CA SER A 376 4.77 5.40 -20.21
C SER A 376 3.49 5.59 -21.02
N LYS A 377 3.61 6.15 -22.23
CA LYS A 377 2.42 6.56 -22.99
C LYS A 377 1.46 5.40 -23.23
N ASN A 378 1.99 4.24 -23.62
CA ASN A 378 1.18 3.10 -24.03
C ASN A 378 1.10 1.98 -22.99
N ASP A 379 1.69 2.17 -21.80
CA ASP A 379 1.76 1.17 -20.75
C ASP A 379 1.44 1.79 -19.38
N VAL A 380 0.54 1.14 -18.64
CA VAL A 380 0.17 1.56 -17.28
C VAL A 380 1.27 1.26 -16.26
N HIS A 381 2.27 0.47 -16.63
CA HIS A 381 3.37 0.08 -15.77
C HIS A 381 4.70 0.71 -16.20
N PRO A 382 4.94 2.00 -15.89
CA PRO A 382 6.25 2.59 -16.15
C PRO A 382 7.35 1.84 -15.39
N THR A 383 8.51 1.67 -16.01
CA THR A 383 9.56 0.78 -15.49
C THR A 383 10.54 1.48 -14.54
N ASN A 384 10.52 2.82 -14.45
CA ASN A 384 11.28 3.59 -13.45
C ASN A 384 10.60 3.48 -12.08
N LYS A 385 10.96 2.46 -11.29
CA LYS A 385 10.47 2.33 -9.91
C LYS A 385 11.41 2.93 -8.89
N LYS A 386 12.65 3.19 -9.29
CA LYS A 386 13.66 3.88 -8.49
C LYS A 386 13.17 5.24 -8.02
N ASP A 387 12.81 6.12 -8.96
CA ASP A 387 12.37 7.47 -8.61
C ASP A 387 11.11 7.46 -7.74
N VAL A 388 10.20 6.51 -7.97
CA VAL A 388 9.00 6.36 -7.13
C VAL A 388 9.37 6.05 -5.69
N GLY A 389 10.21 5.03 -5.46
CA GLY A 389 10.65 4.62 -4.14
C GLY A 389 11.46 5.69 -3.41
N GLU A 390 12.37 6.37 -4.12
CA GLU A 390 13.17 7.47 -3.57
C GLU A 390 12.31 8.69 -3.22
N ARG A 391 11.31 9.04 -4.04
CA ARG A 391 10.35 10.13 -3.73
C ARG A 391 9.49 9.81 -2.50
N LEU A 392 9.06 8.56 -2.32
CA LEU A 392 8.40 8.12 -1.08
C LEU A 392 9.36 8.20 0.12
N ALA A 393 10.63 7.83 -0.06
CA ALA A 393 11.63 7.89 1.00
C ALA A 393 11.88 9.32 1.48
N ARG A 394 11.86 10.32 0.59
CA ARG A 394 12.01 11.74 0.97
C ARG A 394 10.92 12.20 1.93
N TRP A 395 9.68 11.76 1.74
CA TRP A 395 8.60 12.02 2.70
C TRP A 395 8.88 11.39 4.05
N ALA A 396 9.29 10.12 4.09
CA ALA A 396 9.65 9.46 5.34
C ALA A 396 10.84 10.15 6.02
N LEU A 397 11.92 10.44 5.29
CA LEU A 397 13.11 11.11 5.81
C LEU A 397 12.78 12.47 6.41
N ASN A 398 11.94 13.29 5.75
CA ASN A 398 11.51 14.58 6.28
C ASN A 398 10.53 14.47 7.45
N LYS A 399 9.46 13.69 7.31
CA LYS A 399 8.31 13.70 8.26
C LYS A 399 8.42 12.68 9.38
N THR A 400 9.02 11.52 9.11
CA THR A 400 9.19 10.43 10.08
C THR A 400 10.55 10.46 10.75
N TYR A 401 11.62 10.79 10.02
CA TYR A 401 12.99 10.80 10.54
C TYR A 401 13.60 12.20 10.70
N HIS A 402 12.77 13.24 10.57
CA HIS A 402 13.09 14.64 10.87
C HIS A 402 14.36 15.18 10.19
N GLN A 403 14.71 14.68 8.99
CA GLN A 403 15.79 15.25 8.20
C GLN A 403 15.35 16.57 7.55
N ASN A 404 16.27 17.53 7.54
CA ASN A 404 16.08 18.80 6.86
C ASN A 404 16.31 18.66 5.35
N ILE A 405 15.37 18.00 4.66
CA ILE A 405 15.34 17.86 3.21
C ILE A 405 13.95 18.24 2.68
N VAL A 406 13.84 18.59 1.40
CA VAL A 406 12.54 18.84 0.77
C VAL A 406 11.88 17.51 0.38
N PRO A 407 10.64 17.23 0.84
CA PRO A 407 9.99 15.93 0.63
C PRO A 407 9.29 15.78 -0.72
N SER A 408 8.96 16.88 -1.40
CA SER A 408 8.12 16.87 -2.61
C SER A 408 8.53 17.95 -3.61
N GLY A 409 8.02 17.83 -4.84
CA GLY A 409 8.08 18.91 -5.82
C GLY A 409 7.02 19.97 -5.57
N PRO A 410 6.91 20.98 -6.45
CA PRO A 410 5.97 22.07 -6.27
C PRO A 410 4.52 21.57 -6.12
N LEU A 411 3.87 21.95 -5.04
CA LEU A 411 2.42 21.74 -4.87
C LEU A 411 1.70 23.09 -4.83
N PRO A 412 0.60 23.26 -5.58
CA PRO A 412 -0.10 24.54 -5.65
C PRO A 412 -0.71 24.91 -4.29
N VAL A 413 -0.54 26.17 -3.89
CA VAL A 413 -1.14 26.74 -2.67
C VAL A 413 -2.30 27.66 -3.03
N ASN A 414 -2.12 28.52 -4.03
CA ASN A 414 -3.10 29.54 -4.39
C ASN A 414 -2.89 30.03 -5.83
N ALA A 415 -3.97 30.50 -6.47
CA ALA A 415 -3.95 31.24 -7.73
C ALA A 415 -4.74 32.54 -7.56
N LYS A 416 -4.13 33.69 -7.88
CA LYS A 416 -4.77 35.02 -7.79
C LYS A 416 -4.76 35.71 -9.14
N TYR A 417 -5.89 36.30 -9.53
CA TYR A 417 -5.95 37.23 -10.65
C TYR A 417 -5.60 38.65 -10.20
N VAL A 418 -4.57 39.23 -10.80
CA VAL A 418 -4.10 40.60 -10.50
C VAL A 418 -3.67 41.25 -11.81
N ASN A 419 -4.29 42.37 -12.20
CA ASN A 419 -3.87 43.20 -13.34
C ASN A 419 -3.58 42.41 -14.65
N GLY A 420 -4.53 41.59 -15.11
CA GLY A 420 -4.37 40.85 -16.38
C GLY A 420 -3.43 39.65 -16.32
N LYS A 421 -3.10 39.14 -15.12
CA LYS A 421 -2.29 37.93 -14.95
C LYS A 421 -2.78 37.08 -13.79
N ILE A 422 -2.54 35.78 -13.88
CA ILE A 422 -2.67 34.84 -12.77
C ILE A 422 -1.29 34.60 -12.15
N ILE A 423 -1.22 34.74 -10.83
CA ILE A 423 -0.02 34.41 -10.05
C ILE A 423 -0.32 33.17 -9.21
N ILE A 424 0.44 32.10 -9.45
CA ILE A 424 0.31 30.82 -8.75
C ILE A 424 1.49 30.66 -7.80
N SER A 425 1.19 30.47 -6.52
CA SER A 425 2.20 30.20 -5.49
C SER A 425 2.26 28.71 -5.15
N PHE A 426 3.46 28.21 -4.86
CA PHE A 426 3.70 26.80 -4.57
C PHE A 426 4.38 26.61 -3.21
N GLN A 427 4.09 25.48 -2.57
CA GLN A 427 4.92 24.94 -1.50
C GLN A 427 5.96 23.98 -2.09
N TYR A 428 7.00 23.66 -1.32
CA TYR A 428 8.09 22.74 -1.70
C TYR A 428 8.89 23.18 -2.94
N ILE A 429 9.11 24.48 -3.09
CA ILE A 429 9.95 25.05 -4.14
C ILE A 429 11.45 24.85 -3.91
N ALA A 430 11.86 24.31 -2.75
CA ALA A 430 13.27 24.23 -2.35
C ALA A 430 13.93 25.63 -2.43
N LYS A 431 14.93 25.82 -3.29
CA LYS A 431 15.57 27.13 -3.54
C LYS A 431 14.93 27.94 -4.67
N GLY A 432 13.97 27.36 -5.41
CA GLY A 432 13.31 28.02 -6.54
C GLY A 432 12.66 27.04 -7.52
N LEU A 433 11.89 27.59 -8.46
CA LEU A 433 11.24 26.85 -9.54
C LEU A 433 12.11 26.87 -10.81
N LYS A 434 12.05 25.80 -11.59
CA LYS A 434 12.72 25.72 -12.90
C LYS A 434 11.99 24.74 -13.82
N THR A 435 12.42 24.65 -15.07
CA THR A 435 12.01 23.58 -15.98
C THR A 435 12.98 22.41 -15.92
N SER A 436 12.46 21.19 -16.09
CA SER A 436 13.25 19.96 -16.05
C SER A 436 14.23 19.81 -17.21
N ASP A 437 13.99 20.54 -18.31
CA ASP A 437 14.66 20.38 -19.60
C ASP A 437 15.27 21.69 -20.14
N GLY A 438 15.18 22.80 -19.40
CA GLY A 438 15.69 24.12 -19.83
C GLY A 438 14.84 24.80 -20.92
N ASN A 439 13.79 24.15 -21.41
CA ASN A 439 12.88 24.71 -22.40
C ASN A 439 11.81 25.60 -21.75
N PRO A 440 11.04 26.38 -22.54
CA PRO A 440 9.89 27.13 -22.03
C PRO A 440 8.92 26.26 -21.22
N LEU A 441 8.25 26.88 -20.27
CA LEU A 441 7.33 26.21 -19.35
C LEU A 441 6.10 25.67 -20.11
N ARG A 442 5.72 24.43 -19.81
CA ARG A 442 4.60 23.72 -20.46
C ARG A 442 3.64 23.12 -19.46
N GLY A 443 2.45 22.77 -19.96
CA GLY A 443 1.44 21.99 -19.24
C GLY A 443 0.44 22.82 -18.44
N PHE A 444 0.50 24.15 -18.49
CA PHE A 444 -0.52 25.03 -17.91
C PHE A 444 -1.70 25.22 -18.86
N SER A 445 -2.90 25.37 -18.31
CA SER A 445 -4.11 25.66 -19.07
C SER A 445 -5.09 26.48 -18.22
N ILE A 446 -5.88 27.34 -18.86
CA ILE A 446 -6.93 28.17 -18.23
C ILE A 446 -8.35 27.62 -18.46
N ASP A 447 -8.50 26.67 -19.39
CA ASP A 447 -9.78 26.05 -19.76
C ASP A 447 -9.76 24.50 -19.60
N GLY A 448 -8.59 23.95 -19.28
CA GLY A 448 -8.35 22.51 -19.14
C GLY A 448 -8.24 21.77 -20.48
N LYS A 449 -8.14 22.51 -21.59
CA LYS A 449 -8.11 21.97 -22.96
C LYS A 449 -6.90 22.46 -23.74
N ASN A 450 -6.73 23.78 -23.78
CA ASN A 450 -5.68 24.44 -24.55
C ASN A 450 -4.51 24.83 -23.63
N ASP A 451 -3.29 24.68 -24.12
CA ASP A 451 -2.12 25.13 -23.40
C ASP A 451 -2.13 26.67 -23.29
N ALA A 452 -1.72 27.17 -22.13
CA ALA A 452 -1.57 28.58 -21.84
C ALA A 452 -0.09 28.91 -21.64
N GLU A 453 0.33 30.07 -22.16
CA GLU A 453 1.67 30.59 -21.90
C GLU A 453 1.86 30.82 -20.40
N ALA A 454 2.99 30.36 -19.87
CA ALA A 454 3.32 30.48 -18.46
C ALA A 454 4.79 30.87 -18.30
N ILE A 455 5.06 31.75 -17.34
CA ILE A 455 6.36 32.37 -17.10
C ILE A 455 6.81 32.03 -15.68
N LEU A 456 8.09 31.68 -15.52
CA LEU A 456 8.72 31.55 -14.19
C LEU A 456 8.86 32.95 -13.57
N GLY A 457 8.22 33.16 -12.42
CA GLY A 457 8.50 34.30 -11.55
C GLY A 457 9.37 33.88 -10.36
N ASP A 458 9.81 34.87 -9.57
CA ASP A 458 10.78 34.65 -8.48
C ASP A 458 10.31 33.61 -7.44
N SER A 459 9.00 33.56 -7.14
CA SER A 459 8.43 32.67 -6.12
C SER A 459 7.18 31.90 -6.59
N GLY A 460 6.93 31.85 -7.90
CA GLY A 460 5.69 31.30 -8.45
C GLY A 460 5.65 31.27 -9.97
N ILE A 461 4.48 30.93 -10.50
CA ILE A 461 4.22 30.93 -11.94
C ILE A 461 3.26 32.07 -12.29
N ILE A 462 3.57 32.79 -13.37
CA ILE A 462 2.75 33.88 -13.91
C ILE A 462 2.13 33.41 -15.24
N ILE A 463 0.82 33.56 -15.37
CA ILE A 463 0.09 33.27 -16.61
C ILE A 463 -0.62 34.54 -17.06
N PRO A 464 -0.18 35.20 -18.15
CA PRO A 464 -0.89 36.33 -18.74
C PRO A 464 -2.29 35.92 -19.19
N VAL A 465 -3.32 36.67 -18.82
CA VAL A 465 -4.72 36.39 -19.22
C VAL A 465 -5.51 37.68 -19.42
N ASN A 466 -6.34 37.71 -20.47
CA ASN A 466 -7.18 38.88 -20.75
C ASN A 466 -8.35 39.01 -19.76
N THR A 467 -8.89 37.88 -19.29
CA THR A 467 -10.00 37.82 -18.33
C THR A 467 -9.69 36.81 -17.23
N LYS A 468 -10.32 36.97 -16.07
CA LYS A 468 -10.16 36.03 -14.94
C LYS A 468 -10.81 34.68 -15.28
N PRO A 469 -10.05 33.59 -15.49
CA PRO A 469 -10.63 32.27 -15.65
C PRO A 469 -11.13 31.75 -14.30
N GLN A 470 -12.07 30.81 -14.32
CA GLN A 470 -12.56 30.18 -13.08
C GLN A 470 -11.50 29.28 -12.43
N PHE A 471 -10.71 28.58 -13.25
CA PHE A 471 -9.74 27.59 -12.79
C PHE A 471 -8.42 27.71 -13.55
N ILE A 472 -7.34 27.24 -12.91
CA ILE A 472 -6.08 26.91 -13.57
C ILE A 472 -5.81 25.43 -13.42
N TYR A 473 -5.23 24.86 -14.48
CA TYR A 473 -4.87 23.48 -14.58
C TYR A 473 -3.35 23.36 -14.85
N TYR A 474 -2.72 22.34 -14.28
CA TYR A 474 -1.35 21.96 -14.63
C TYR A 474 -1.26 20.45 -14.85
N GLY A 475 -0.57 20.07 -15.92
CA GLY A 475 -0.38 18.68 -16.32
C GLY A 475 -1.69 17.97 -16.66
N TRP A 476 -2.69 18.70 -17.16
CA TRP A 476 -4.07 18.22 -17.33
C TRP A 476 -4.33 17.40 -18.60
N LYS A 477 -3.35 16.58 -18.98
CA LYS A 477 -3.40 15.65 -20.12
C LYS A 477 -3.20 14.22 -19.62
N PRO A 478 -3.80 13.18 -20.22
CA PRO A 478 -3.57 11.80 -19.79
C PRO A 478 -2.06 11.45 -19.73
N PHE A 479 -1.37 11.70 -20.85
CA PHE A 479 0.08 11.76 -20.92
C PHE A 479 0.53 13.21 -20.91
N SER A 480 1.15 13.65 -19.81
CA SER A 480 1.53 15.04 -19.61
C SER A 480 3.01 15.25 -19.91
N ASP A 481 3.30 16.33 -20.62
CA ASP A 481 4.62 16.85 -20.95
C ASP A 481 4.99 18.09 -20.11
N GLY A 482 4.28 18.32 -19.00
CA GLY A 482 4.55 19.42 -18.08
C GLY A 482 5.93 19.28 -17.46
N ASN A 483 6.72 20.35 -17.50
CA ASN A 483 8.15 20.35 -17.15
C ASN A 483 8.48 21.16 -15.88
N LEU A 484 7.50 21.61 -15.10
CA LEU A 484 7.74 22.34 -13.85
C LEU A 484 8.33 21.41 -12.78
N VAL A 485 9.52 21.76 -12.30
CA VAL A 485 10.18 21.12 -11.16
C VAL A 485 10.65 22.18 -10.16
N ASN A 486 10.97 21.75 -8.95
CA ASN A 486 11.74 22.59 -8.02
C ASN A 486 13.25 22.51 -8.30
N SER A 487 14.06 23.27 -7.55
CA SER A 487 15.51 23.28 -7.70
C SER A 487 16.19 21.93 -7.44
N GLU A 488 15.51 21.00 -6.75
CA GLU A 488 15.97 19.63 -6.48
C GLU A 488 15.45 18.60 -7.50
N ASN A 489 14.97 19.06 -8.67
CA ASN A 489 14.45 18.25 -9.78
C ASN A 489 13.22 17.40 -9.43
N LEU A 490 12.45 17.76 -8.39
CA LEU A 490 11.19 17.09 -8.09
C LEU A 490 10.03 17.70 -8.89
N PRO A 491 9.20 16.89 -9.57
CA PRO A 491 8.14 17.38 -10.44
C PRO A 491 6.96 17.96 -9.66
N ALA A 492 6.36 19.00 -10.25
CA ALA A 492 5.12 19.56 -9.76
C ALA A 492 3.96 18.56 -9.96
N SER A 493 3.04 18.51 -8.99
CA SER A 493 1.88 17.63 -9.07
C SER A 493 0.85 18.13 -10.09
N THR A 494 0.14 17.21 -10.75
CA THR A 494 -1.07 17.55 -11.53
C THR A 494 -2.12 18.20 -10.64
N PHE A 495 -2.70 19.31 -11.09
CA PHE A 495 -3.74 19.99 -10.32
C PHE A 495 -4.79 20.71 -11.16
N LYS A 496 -5.95 20.92 -10.53
CA LYS A 496 -6.95 21.93 -10.85
C LYS A 496 -7.22 22.76 -9.59
N ILE A 497 -7.11 24.09 -9.67
CA ILE A 497 -7.40 25.00 -8.55
C ILE A 497 -8.23 26.19 -9.01
N SER A 498 -9.10 26.71 -8.15
CA SER A 498 -9.89 27.91 -8.43
C SER A 498 -9.04 29.18 -8.39
N VAL A 499 -9.34 30.13 -9.27
CA VAL A 499 -8.69 31.45 -9.27
C VAL A 499 -9.45 32.40 -8.35
N LYS A 500 -8.71 33.01 -7.41
CA LYS A 500 -9.23 34.02 -6.49
C LYS A 500 -9.11 35.41 -7.07
#